data_AF-A0AAN4Q7E5-F1
#
_entry.id   AF-A0AAN4Q7E5-F1
#
_cell.length_a   1.000
_cell.length_b   1.000
_cell.length_c   1.000
_cell.angle_alpha   90.00
_cell.angle_beta   90.00
_cell.angle_gamma   90.00
#
_symmetry.space_group_name_H-M   'P 1'
#
loop_
_entity.id
_entity.type
_entity.pdbx_description
1 polymer ?
#
loop_
_entity_poly.entity_id
_entity_poly.type
_entity_poly.pdbx_seq_one_letter_code
_entity_poly.pdbx_strand_id
1 'polypeptide(L)' 'MADTLAHLAKATGRSKSFLALNALREYLTREAWQIAEIQRAIEEADAGEFASEEDVKAVMNKWANNAG' A
#
# COMPACT_ATOMS: atom_id res chain seq x y z
N MET A 1 -1.78 -19.74 14.14
CA MET A 1 -1.62 -18.39 14.75
C MET A 1 -0.89 -18.44 16.09
N ALA A 2 -1.38 -19.19 17.08
CA ALA A 2 -0.72 -19.29 18.39
C ALA A 2 0.72 -19.83 18.33
N ASP A 3 0.96 -20.89 17.53
CA ASP A 3 2.31 -21.48 17.37
C ASP A 3 3.25 -20.58 16.57
N THR A 4 2.74 -19.95 15.50
CA THR A 4 3.47 -18.94 14.72
C THR A 4 3.92 -17.78 15.63
N LEU A 5 3.01 -17.24 16.44
CA LEU A 5 3.33 -16.19 17.40
C LEU A 5 4.31 -16.68 18.48
N ALA A 6 4.24 -17.94 18.90
CA ALA A 6 5.20 -18.50 19.85
C ALA A 6 6.61 -18.61 19.27
N HIS A 7 6.74 -19.09 18.04
CA HIS A 7 8.02 -19.17 17.34
C HIS A 7 8.62 -17.79 17.10
N LEU A 8 7.81 -16.84 16.62
CA LEU A 8 8.25 -15.46 16.40
C LEU A 8 8.61 -14.77 17.72
N ALA A 9 7.83 -14.95 18.79
CA ALA A 9 8.14 -14.42 20.11
C ALA A 9 9.51 -14.91 20.60
N LYS A 10 9.77 -16.22 20.49
CA LYS A 10 11.05 -16.82 20.85
C LYS A 10 12.21 -16.27 20.01
N ALA A 11 12.04 -16.18 18.70
CA ALA A 11 13.09 -15.74 17.78
C ALA A 11 13.41 -14.23 17.89
N THR A 12 12.42 -13.40 18.25
CA THR A 12 12.54 -11.93 18.27
C THR A 12 12.69 -11.34 19.66
N GLY A 13 12.54 -12.14 20.72
CA GLY A 13 12.54 -11.66 22.12
C GLY A 13 11.31 -10.81 22.46
N ARG A 14 10.24 -10.87 21.67
CA ARG A 14 9.00 -10.10 21.87
C ARG A 14 7.91 -10.95 22.49
N SER A 15 6.94 -10.32 23.16
CA SER A 15 5.76 -11.04 23.64
C SER A 15 4.80 -11.35 22.48
N LYS A 16 4.01 -12.43 22.63
CA LYS A 16 2.96 -12.77 21.65
C LYS A 16 1.96 -11.62 21.48
N SER A 17 1.58 -10.97 22.59
CA SER A 17 0.67 -9.82 22.57
C SER A 17 1.26 -8.64 21.81
N PHE A 18 2.55 -8.35 21.98
CA PHE A 18 3.23 -7.31 21.21
C PHE A 18 3.16 -7.60 19.70
N LEU A 19 3.51 -8.82 19.29
CA LEU A 19 3.51 -9.21 17.88
C LEU A 19 2.10 -9.17 17.26
N ALA A 20 1.09 -9.63 18.00
CA ALA A 20 -0.29 -9.59 17.54
C ALA A 20 -0.79 -8.14 17.38
N LEU A 21 -0.50 -7.27 18.35
CA LEU A 21 -0.91 -5.87 18.29
C LEU A 21 -0.15 -5.11 17.20
N ASN A 22 1.12 -5.43 16.98
CA ASN A 22 1.92 -4.86 15.90
C ASN A 22 1.37 -5.26 14.52
N ALA A 23 1.13 -6.55 14.31
CA ALA A 23 0.56 -7.04 13.05
C ALA A 23 -0.83 -6.42 12.77
N LEU A 24 -1.67 -6.29 13.80
CA LEU A 24 -2.97 -5.62 13.66
C LEU A 24 -2.82 -4.14 13.33
N ARG A 25 -1.88 -3.43 13.97
CA ARG A 25 -1.61 -2.02 13.69
C ARG A 25 -1.14 -1.81 12.25
N GLU A 26 -0.20 -2.64 11.79
CA GLU A 26 0.31 -2.56 10.42
C GLU A 26 -0.79 -2.84 9.39
N TYR A 27 -1.62 -3.86 9.64
CA TYR A 27 -2.79 -4.17 8.82
C TYR A 27 -3.73 -2.96 8.74
N LEU A 28 -4.24 -2.49 9.89
CA LEU A 28 -5.21 -1.39 9.92
C LEU A 28 -4.64 -0.09 9.32
N THR A 29 -3.36 0.21 9.53
CA THR A 29 -2.71 1.40 8.95
C THR A 29 -2.70 1.32 7.42
N ARG A 30 -2.34 0.16 6.86
CA ARG A 30 -2.33 -0.05 5.41
C ARG A 30 -3.74 0.01 4.83
N GLU A 31 -4.70 -0.71 5.41
CA GLU A 31 -6.08 -0.74 4.91
C GLU A 31 -6.73 0.65 4.98
N ALA A 32 -6.50 1.40 6.06
CA ALA A 32 -7.03 2.76 6.19
C ALA A 32 -6.48 3.70 5.12
N TRP A 33 -5.17 3.63 4.84
CA TRP A 33 -4.55 4.41 3.77
C TRP A 33 -5.10 4.01 2.39
N GLN A 34 -5.22 2.72 2.10
CA GLN A 34 -5.75 2.25 0.82
C GLN A 34 -7.19 2.71 0.57
N ILE A 35 -8.05 2.61 1.59
CA ILE A 35 -9.44 3.06 1.48
C ILE A 35 -9.50 4.57 1.23
N ALA A 36 -8.76 5.35 2.00
CA ALA A 36 -8.73 6.81 1.83
C ALA A 36 -8.24 7.21 0.43
N GLU A 37 -7.19 6.54 -0.07
CA GLU A 37 -6.62 6.83 -1.38
C GLU A 37 -7.56 6.44 -2.53
N ILE A 38 -8.27 5.31 -2.41
CA ILE A 38 -9.29 4.92 -3.39
C ILE A 38 -10.43 5.93 -3.41
N GLN A 39 -10.91 6.35 -2.24
CA GLN A 39 -11.98 7.35 -2.15
C GLN A 39 -11.57 8.67 -2.80
N ARG A 40 -10.35 9.15 -2.49
CA ARG A 40 -9.78 10.35 -3.12
C ARG A 40 -9.67 10.21 -4.64
N ALA A 41 -9.16 9.08 -5.13
CA ALA A 41 -9.02 8.84 -6.57
C ALA A 41 -10.38 8.79 -7.30
N ILE A 42 -11.44 8.30 -6.65
CA ILE A 42 -12.80 8.34 -7.18
C ILE A 42 -13.30 9.79 -7.25
N GLU A 43 -13.11 10.59 -6.20
CA GLU A 43 -13.48 12.01 -6.18
C GLU A 43 -12.78 12.80 -7.30
N GLU A 44 -11.49 12.57 -7.52
CA GLU A 44 -10.69 13.17 -8.60
C GLU A 44 -11.21 12.76 -9.98
N ALA A 45 -11.52 11.47 -10.16
CA ALA A 45 -12.09 10.95 -11.40
C ALA A 45 -13.47 11.56 -11.70
N ASP A 46 -14.33 11.67 -10.69
CA ASP A 46 -15.66 12.30 -10.80
C ASP A 46 -15.56 13.80 -11.10
N ALA A 47 -14.50 14.46 -10.60
CA ALA A 47 -14.17 15.84 -10.93
C ALA A 47 -13.52 16.01 -12.32
N GLY A 48 -13.22 14.91 -13.02
CA GLY A 48 -12.56 14.91 -14.33
C GLY A 48 -11.07 15.23 -14.27
N GLU A 49 -10.43 15.08 -13.11
CA GLU A 49 -8.99 15.31 -12.90
C GLU A 49 -8.14 14.16 -13.45
N PHE A 50 -8.21 13.95 -14.76
CA PHE A 50 -7.37 13.01 -15.49
C PHE A 50 -6.20 13.72 -16.14
N ALA A 51 -5.09 12.98 -16.33
CA ALA A 51 -4.00 13.43 -17.18
C ALA A 51 -4.49 13.63 -18.63
N SER A 52 -3.93 14.61 -19.34
CA SER A 52 -4.26 14.80 -20.75
C SER A 52 -3.64 13.69 -21.63
N GLU A 53 -4.12 13.55 -22.86
CA GLU A 53 -3.54 12.60 -23.81
C GLU A 53 -2.04 12.88 -24.06
N GLU A 54 -1.65 14.16 -24.08
CA GLU A 54 -0.26 14.58 -24.24
C GLU A 54 0.61 14.14 -23.05
N ASP A 55 0.10 14.28 -21.82
CA ASP A 55 0.80 13.85 -20.61
C ASP A 55 1.02 12.33 -20.62
N VAL A 56 -0.01 11.56 -20.96
CA VAL A 56 0.09 10.10 -21.09
C VAL A 56 1.11 9.71 -22.15
N LYS A 57 1.08 10.37 -23.31
CA LYS A 57 2.04 10.11 -24.41
C LYS A 57 3.48 10.43 -24.00
N ALA A 58 3.70 11.52 -23.27
CA ALA A 58 5.02 11.90 -22.78
C ALA A 58 5.59 10.83 -21.83
N VAL A 59 4.78 10.31 -20.90
CA VAL A 59 5.19 9.22 -20.00
C VAL A 59 5.52 7.97 -20.80
N MET A 60 4.64 7.53 -21.71
CA MET A 60 4.88 6.33 -22.51
C MET A 60 6.18 6.40 -23.32
N ASN A 61 6.43 7.54 -23.97
CA ASN A 61 7.65 7.75 -24.75
C ASN A 61 8.92 7.69 -23.88
N LYS A 62 8.86 8.22 -22.65
CA LYS A 62 9.98 8.16 -21.71
C LYS A 62 10.41 6.72 -21.43
N TRP A 63 9.47 5.80 -21.23
CA TRP A 63 9.78 4.40 -20.91
C TRP A 63 10.13 3.58 -22.15
N ALA A 64 9.46 3.82 -23.29
CA ALA A 64 9.77 3.16 -24.55
C ALA A 64 11.22 3.41 -25.02
N ASN A 65 11.74 4.63 -24.79
CA ASN A 65 13.11 5.00 -25.16
C ASN A 65 14.19 4.41 -24.24
N ASN A 66 13.82 3.87 -23.08
CA ASN A 66 14.73 3.28 -22.09
C ASN A 66 14.61 1.74 -22.00
N ALA A 67 13.78 1.12 -22.84
CA ALA A 67 13.58 -0.33 -22.90
C ALA A 67 14.56 -1.04 -23.87
N GLY A 68 15.74 -0.46 -24.10
CA GLY A 68 16.81 -0.98 -24.95
C GLY A 68 17.93 -1.66 -24.16
#